data_AF-K9ADB2-F1
#
_entry.id   AF-K9ADB2-F1
#
_cell.length_a   1.000
_cell.length_b   1.000
_cell.length_c   1.000
_cell.angle_alpha   90.00
_cell.angle_beta   90.00
_cell.angle_gamma   90.00
#
_symmetry.space_group_name_H-M   'P 1'
#
loop_
_entity.id
_entity.type
_entity.pdbx_description
1 polymer ?
#
loop_
_entity_poly.entity_id
_entity_poly.type
_entity_poly.pdbx_seq_one_letter_code
_entity_poly.pdbx_strand_id
1 'polypeptide(L)'
;MEDDGFTRLDLAFDFEDDLSDYYAMSDKALKKTVFYGIDGKPETKYFGVRDSERFIRIYNKKKERKDNADIEIDSEHLWRVEIELKRNMVDYWNNCFDDLHILNPAWATLESVREQAMVYLLLHEESAWGELHRNSRRKYKQLLQEISPIDLTNLMKLALKENEKQLQKQIDFWLSDFRF
;
A
#
# COMPACT_ATOMS: atom_id res chain seq x y z
N MET A 1 -35.00 0.42 6.68
CA MET A 1 -34.24 1.54 6.08
C MET A 1 -34.40 1.38 4.57
N GLU A 2 -34.46 2.47 3.80
CA GLU A 2 -34.57 2.42 2.33
C GLU A 2 -33.28 3.01 1.78
N ASP A 3 -32.61 2.30 0.86
CA ASP A 3 -31.31 2.66 0.24
C ASP A 3 -30.07 2.53 1.14
N ASP A 4 -29.92 1.37 1.82
CA ASP A 4 -28.73 1.05 2.61
C ASP A 4 -27.59 0.49 1.75
N GLY A 5 -26.38 0.98 2.00
CA GLY A 5 -25.18 0.48 1.33
C GLY A 5 -23.91 0.96 2.00
N PHE A 6 -22.80 0.31 1.68
CA PHE A 6 -21.49 0.72 2.16
C PHE A 6 -21.00 1.90 1.33
N THR A 7 -20.73 3.04 1.96
CA THR A 7 -20.10 4.20 1.28
C THR A 7 -18.58 4.23 1.45
N ARG A 8 -18.06 3.42 2.38
CA ARG A 8 -16.64 3.26 2.67
C ARG A 8 -16.35 1.83 3.16
N LEU A 9 -15.23 1.27 2.70
CA LEU A 9 -14.65 0.02 3.18
C LEU A 9 -13.13 0.16 3.26
N ASP A 10 -12.53 -0.22 4.39
CA ASP A 10 -11.09 -0.16 4.58
C ASP A 10 -10.54 -1.59 4.71
N LEU A 11 -9.68 -2.01 3.77
CA LEU A 11 -8.95 -3.28 3.87
C LEU A 11 -7.65 -3.04 4.62
N ALA A 12 -7.37 -3.83 5.65
CA ALA A 12 -6.18 -3.71 6.48
C ALA A 12 -5.35 -5.00 6.43
N PHE A 13 -4.09 -4.87 6.01
CA PHE A 13 -3.13 -5.96 5.94
C PHE A 13 -1.98 -5.66 6.89
N ASP A 14 -1.83 -6.48 7.93
CA ASP A 14 -0.74 -6.37 8.89
C ASP A 14 0.44 -7.26 8.47
N PHE A 15 1.66 -6.72 8.61
CA PHE A 15 2.92 -7.37 8.31
C PHE A 15 3.84 -7.30 9.53
N GLU A 16 4.37 -8.43 9.94
CA GLU A 16 5.41 -8.54 10.98
C GLU A 16 6.81 -8.33 10.37
N ASP A 17 6.96 -7.28 9.56
CA ASP A 17 8.20 -6.92 8.88
C ASP A 17 8.33 -5.39 8.82
N ASP A 18 9.54 -4.86 8.64
CA ASP A 18 9.76 -3.43 8.54
C ASP A 18 9.48 -2.89 7.13
N LEU A 19 8.36 -2.18 6.98
CA LEU A 19 7.97 -1.59 5.69
C LEU A 19 8.53 -0.18 5.46
N SER A 20 9.46 0.28 6.32
CA SER A 20 10.07 1.62 6.25
C SER A 20 10.78 1.88 4.92
N ASP A 21 11.47 0.89 4.36
CA ASP A 21 12.22 1.01 3.10
C ASP A 21 11.43 0.57 1.86
N TYR A 22 10.23 0.02 2.04
CA TYR A 22 9.43 -0.43 0.90
C TYR A 22 8.94 0.74 0.05
N TYR A 23 9.17 0.62 -1.25
CA TYR A 23 8.72 1.54 -2.29
C TYR A 23 7.35 1.10 -2.82
N ALA A 24 6.35 1.96 -2.71
CA ALA A 24 5.06 1.72 -3.35
C ALA A 24 4.98 2.42 -4.71
N MET A 25 4.55 1.65 -5.70
CA MET A 25 4.39 2.06 -7.08
C MET A 25 2.99 1.72 -7.56
N SER A 26 2.40 2.62 -8.35
CA SER A 26 1.18 2.32 -9.08
C SER A 26 1.33 2.58 -10.57
N ASP A 27 0.49 1.95 -11.39
CA ASP A 27 0.46 2.19 -12.83
C ASP A 27 0.16 3.66 -13.13
N LYS A 28 -0.87 4.20 -12.47
CA LYS A 28 -1.22 5.63 -12.50
C LYS A 28 -0.36 6.40 -11.50
N ALA A 29 0.03 7.63 -11.86
CA ALA A 29 0.72 8.51 -10.91
C ALA A 29 -0.25 8.94 -9.79
N LEU A 30 0.15 8.71 -8.55
CA LEU A 30 -0.60 9.13 -7.35
C LEU A 30 0.22 10.16 -6.59
N LYS A 31 -0.47 11.09 -5.90
CA LYS A 31 0.19 11.96 -4.92
C LYS A 31 0.76 11.11 -3.80
N LYS A 32 1.99 11.40 -3.38
CA LYS A 32 2.66 10.71 -2.28
C LYS A 32 2.95 11.70 -1.16
N THR A 33 2.82 11.25 0.09
CA THR A 33 3.20 12.02 1.27
C THR A 33 3.83 11.08 2.27
N VAL A 34 5.01 11.43 2.77
CA VAL A 34 5.75 10.63 3.76
C VAL A 34 5.92 11.48 5.01
N PHE A 35 5.52 10.92 6.15
CA PHE A 35 5.76 11.48 7.47
C PHE A 35 6.95 10.75 8.08
N TYR A 36 7.92 11.54 8.52
CA TYR A 36 9.15 11.05 9.13
C TYR A 36 9.13 11.28 10.63
N GLY A 37 9.70 10.33 11.37
CA GLY A 37 9.96 10.46 12.79
C GLY A 37 11.09 11.43 13.10
N ILE A 38 11.30 11.67 14.39
CA ILE A 38 12.43 12.48 14.89
C ILE A 38 13.78 11.83 14.53
N ASP A 39 13.81 10.51 14.41
CA ASP A 39 14.97 9.72 13.98
C ASP A 39 15.23 9.80 12.46
N GLY A 40 14.37 10.49 11.71
CA GLY A 40 14.46 10.61 10.26
C GLY A 40 13.95 9.40 9.49
N LYS A 41 13.37 8.39 10.15
CA LYS A 41 12.80 7.22 9.47
C LYS A 41 11.36 7.49 9.01
N PRO A 42 10.93 6.97 7.85
CA PRO A 42 9.52 6.99 7.47
C PRO A 42 8.68 6.28 8.53
N GLU A 43 7.56 6.87 8.94
CA GLU A 43 6.61 6.27 9.88
C GLU A 43 5.25 6.04 9.26
N THR A 44 4.87 6.91 8.32
CA THR A 44 3.59 6.84 7.61
C THR A 44 3.77 7.34 6.18
N LYS A 45 3.29 6.57 5.22
CA LYS A 45 3.31 6.87 3.79
C LYS A 45 1.87 6.87 3.27
N TYR A 46 1.47 7.92 2.61
CA TYR A 46 0.16 8.07 1.97
C TYR A 46 0.31 8.07 0.45
N PHE A 47 -0.59 7.36 -0.22
CA PHE A 47 -0.68 7.30 -1.67
C PHE A 47 -2.11 7.63 -2.12
N GLY A 48 -2.24 8.68 -2.93
CA GLY A 48 -3.52 9.26 -3.34
C GLY A 48 -3.92 10.45 -2.46
N VAL A 49 -5.20 10.81 -2.51
CA VAL A 49 -5.77 11.90 -1.70
C VAL A 49 -6.84 11.31 -0.80
N ARG A 50 -6.95 11.78 0.44
CA ARG A 50 -7.92 11.22 1.38
C ARG A 50 -9.36 11.23 0.87
N ASP A 51 -9.75 12.22 0.05
CA ASP A 51 -11.11 12.32 -0.51
C ASP A 51 -11.32 11.56 -1.84
N SER A 52 -10.30 10.87 -2.37
CA SER A 52 -10.48 10.03 -3.56
C SER A 52 -11.18 8.72 -3.23
N GLU A 53 -11.69 8.05 -4.27
CA GLU A 53 -12.37 6.76 -4.15
C GLU A 53 -11.46 5.62 -3.66
N ARG A 54 -10.15 5.81 -3.79
CA ARG A 54 -9.13 4.92 -3.23
C ARG A 54 -8.02 5.75 -2.58
N PHE A 55 -7.65 5.41 -1.35
CA PHE A 55 -6.57 6.04 -0.61
C PHE A 55 -5.78 4.97 0.15
N ILE A 56 -4.45 4.95 0.00
CA ILE A 56 -3.61 3.90 0.57
C ILE A 56 -2.69 4.48 1.63
N ARG A 57 -2.55 3.77 2.75
CA ARG A 57 -1.66 4.12 3.86
C ARG A 57 -0.74 2.95 4.15
N ILE A 58 0.55 3.22 4.29
CA ILE A 58 1.55 2.27 4.80
C ILE A 58 2.17 2.89 6.03
N TYR A 59 1.98 2.30 7.20
CA TYR A 59 2.42 2.93 8.44
C TYR A 59 2.86 1.94 9.51
N ASN A 60 3.70 2.41 10.43
CA ASN A 60 4.17 1.65 11.57
C ASN A 60 3.01 1.51 12.59
N LYS A 61 2.34 0.37 12.55
CA LYS A 61 1.16 0.09 13.38
C LYS A 61 1.54 -0.13 14.85
N LYS A 62 2.72 -0.68 15.11
CA LYS A 62 3.26 -0.82 16.47
C LYS A 62 3.42 0.54 17.13
N LYS A 63 4.05 1.48 16.43
CA LYS A 63 4.21 2.84 16.93
C LYS A 63 2.86 3.55 17.11
N GLU A 64 1.97 3.48 16.12
CA GLU A 64 0.65 4.10 16.21
C GLU A 64 -0.17 3.61 17.41
N ARG A 65 -0.14 2.30 17.71
CA ARG A 65 -0.83 1.75 18.90
C ARG A 65 -0.20 2.17 20.21
N LYS A 66 1.13 2.24 20.26
CA LYS A 66 1.85 2.74 21.44
C LYS A 66 1.49 4.21 21.70
N ASP A 67 1.53 5.04 20.67
CA ASP A 67 1.28 6.47 20.81
C ASP A 67 -0.19 6.79 21.16
N ASN A 68 -1.15 6.02 20.61
CA ASN A 68 -2.58 6.28 20.80
C ASN A 68 -3.20 5.62 22.03
N ALA A 69 -2.72 4.43 22.42
CA ALA A 69 -3.39 3.61 23.43
C ALA A 69 -2.42 2.93 24.41
N ASP A 70 -1.10 3.21 24.32
CA ASP A 70 -0.04 2.61 25.15
C ASP A 70 -0.07 1.08 25.15
N ILE A 71 -0.44 0.49 24.01
CA ILE A 71 -0.50 -0.97 23.83
C ILE A 71 0.86 -1.46 23.34
N GLU A 72 1.51 -2.31 24.13
CA GLU A 72 2.72 -3.03 23.70
C GLU A 72 2.39 -4.20 22.77
N ILE A 73 3.25 -4.43 21.77
CA ILE A 73 3.13 -5.51 20.79
C ILE A 73 4.42 -6.32 20.83
N ASP A 74 4.29 -7.62 21.03
CA ASP A 74 5.41 -8.55 21.22
C ASP A 74 6.27 -8.71 19.95
N SER A 75 5.68 -8.59 18.75
CA SER A 75 6.42 -8.68 17.49
C SER A 75 7.39 -7.52 17.32
N GLU A 76 8.60 -7.78 16.80
CA GLU A 76 9.66 -6.78 16.64
C GLU A 76 9.18 -5.60 15.79
N HIS A 77 8.59 -5.91 14.65
CA HIS A 77 7.99 -4.97 13.71
C HIS A 77 6.49 -5.26 13.54
N LEU A 78 5.69 -4.20 13.42
CA LEU A 78 4.31 -4.34 12.94
C LEU A 78 3.97 -3.14 12.08
N TRP A 79 3.80 -3.38 10.79
CA TRP A 79 3.39 -2.39 9.81
C TRP A 79 2.06 -2.77 9.19
N ARG A 80 1.28 -1.77 8.82
CA ARG A 80 -0.02 -1.97 8.17
C ARG A 80 -0.05 -1.30 6.81
N VAL A 81 -0.53 -2.05 5.81
CA VAL A 81 -1.02 -1.51 4.55
C VAL A 81 -2.53 -1.42 4.64
N GLU A 82 -3.07 -0.22 4.56
CA GLU A 82 -4.51 0.07 4.64
C GLU A 82 -5.00 0.67 3.33
N ILE A 83 -6.04 0.08 2.75
CA ILE A 83 -6.64 0.50 1.48
C ILE A 83 -8.06 0.95 1.78
N GLU A 84 -8.24 2.27 1.83
CA GLU A 84 -9.52 2.92 2.04
C GLU A 84 -10.22 3.10 0.70
N LEU A 85 -11.39 2.47 0.56
CA LEU A 85 -12.26 2.50 -0.61
C LEU A 85 -13.50 3.31 -0.28
N LYS A 86 -13.96 4.13 -1.23
CA LYS A 86 -15.15 4.98 -1.07
C LYS A 86 -16.00 4.99 -2.32
N ARG A 87 -17.25 5.44 -2.16
CA ARG A 87 -18.21 5.58 -3.26
C ARG A 87 -18.31 4.25 -4.02
N ASN A 88 -18.22 4.26 -5.34
CA ASN A 88 -18.38 3.05 -6.15
C ASN A 88 -17.20 2.06 -6.02
N MET A 89 -16.05 2.47 -5.49
CA MET A 89 -14.90 1.56 -5.34
C MET A 89 -15.11 0.49 -4.27
N VAL A 90 -16.10 0.66 -3.38
CA VAL A 90 -16.46 -0.33 -2.36
C VAL A 90 -16.93 -1.65 -2.98
N ASP A 91 -17.61 -1.60 -4.13
CA ASP A 91 -18.12 -2.79 -4.83
C ASP A 91 -16.99 -3.61 -5.49
N TYR A 92 -15.82 -3.00 -5.64
CA TYR A 92 -14.62 -3.57 -6.26
C TYR A 92 -13.55 -3.94 -5.22
N TRP A 93 -13.94 -4.12 -3.96
CA TRP A 93 -12.99 -4.37 -2.87
C TRP A 93 -12.11 -5.61 -3.11
N ASN A 94 -12.62 -6.64 -3.78
CA ASN A 94 -11.89 -7.89 -4.03
C ASN A 94 -10.83 -7.79 -5.14
N ASN A 95 -10.79 -6.70 -5.91
CA ASN A 95 -9.77 -6.43 -6.94
C ASN A 95 -9.25 -4.98 -6.93
N CYS A 96 -9.35 -4.29 -5.79
CA CYS A 96 -9.13 -2.85 -5.71
C CYS A 96 -7.66 -2.39 -5.74
N PHE A 97 -6.67 -3.30 -5.79
CA PHE A 97 -5.24 -2.97 -5.76
C PHE A 97 -4.40 -3.74 -6.78
N ASP A 98 -5.00 -4.10 -7.91
CA ASP A 98 -4.28 -4.81 -8.96
C ASP A 98 -3.13 -4.03 -9.60
N ASP A 99 -3.26 -2.70 -9.63
CA ASP A 99 -2.29 -1.75 -10.19
C ASP A 99 -1.28 -1.23 -9.14
N LEU A 100 -1.32 -1.74 -7.91
CA LEU A 100 -0.40 -1.39 -6.83
C LEU A 100 0.73 -2.43 -6.75
N HIS A 101 1.93 -1.95 -6.48
CA HIS A 101 3.11 -2.77 -6.21
C HIS A 101 3.81 -2.21 -4.97
N ILE A 102 4.14 -3.06 -4.01
CA ILE A 102 4.84 -2.69 -2.77
C ILE A 102 6.12 -3.51 -2.74
N LEU A 103 7.20 -2.84 -3.10
CA LEU A 103 8.45 -3.42 -3.54
C LEU A 103 9.58 -3.04 -2.59
N ASN A 104 10.58 -3.91 -2.45
CA ASN A 104 11.88 -3.56 -1.88
C ASN A 104 12.97 -3.87 -2.91
N PRO A 105 13.27 -2.92 -3.81
CA PRO A 105 14.16 -3.17 -4.95
C PRO A 105 15.61 -3.33 -4.49
N ALA A 106 16.24 -4.46 -4.82
CA ALA A 106 17.63 -4.76 -4.49
C ALA A 106 18.60 -4.00 -5.42
N TRP A 107 18.48 -2.68 -5.50
CA TRP A 107 19.19 -1.84 -6.47
C TRP A 107 20.71 -2.02 -6.44
N ALA A 108 21.30 -2.32 -5.29
CA ALA A 108 22.74 -2.53 -5.13
C ALA A 108 23.26 -3.82 -5.79
N THR A 109 22.39 -4.74 -6.21
CA THR A 109 22.78 -6.00 -6.87
C THR A 109 22.91 -5.86 -8.39
N LEU A 110 22.49 -4.72 -8.96
CA LEU A 110 22.62 -4.44 -10.39
C LEU A 110 24.09 -4.41 -10.81
N GLU A 111 24.43 -4.95 -11.97
CA GLU A 111 25.82 -4.97 -12.47
C GLU A 111 26.33 -3.57 -12.86
N SER A 112 25.44 -2.72 -13.38
CA SER A 112 25.78 -1.39 -13.89
C SER A 112 25.67 -0.33 -12.80
N VAL A 113 26.81 0.27 -12.42
CA VAL A 113 26.86 1.40 -11.47
C VAL A 113 25.96 2.57 -11.91
N ARG A 114 25.81 2.79 -13.22
CA ARG A 114 24.92 3.84 -13.74
C ARG A 114 23.45 3.50 -13.49
N GLU A 115 23.07 2.24 -13.63
CA GLU A 115 21.69 1.81 -13.35
C GLU A 115 21.42 1.78 -11.85
N GLN A 116 22.38 1.34 -11.03
CA GLN A 116 22.33 1.49 -9.57
C GLN A 116 22.03 2.93 -9.16
N ALA A 117 22.84 3.88 -9.66
CA ALA A 117 22.69 5.30 -9.34
C ALA A 117 21.33 5.87 -9.80
N MET A 118 20.87 5.49 -11.00
CA MET A 118 19.57 5.93 -11.51
C MET A 118 18.42 5.36 -10.69
N VAL A 119 18.45 4.07 -10.35
CA VAL A 119 17.43 3.44 -9.52
C VAL A 119 17.43 4.07 -8.12
N TYR A 120 18.61 4.26 -7.52
CA TYR A 120 18.74 4.92 -6.23
C TYR A 120 18.12 6.32 -6.26
N LEU A 121 18.43 7.13 -7.26
CA LEU A 121 17.84 8.46 -7.45
C LEU A 121 16.30 8.38 -7.52
N LEU A 122 15.75 7.46 -8.32
CA LEU A 122 14.30 7.33 -8.50
C LEU A 122 13.57 6.83 -7.24
N LEU A 123 14.25 6.10 -6.36
CA LEU A 123 13.68 5.63 -5.09
C LEU A 123 13.62 6.73 -4.01
N HIS A 124 14.57 7.68 -4.06
CA HIS A 124 14.70 8.70 -3.02
C HIS A 124 14.17 10.08 -3.47
N GLU A 125 14.17 10.37 -4.77
CA GLU A 125 13.76 11.66 -5.33
C GLU A 125 12.55 11.50 -6.27
N GLU A 126 11.33 11.69 -5.73
CA GLU A 126 10.10 11.50 -6.50
C GLU A 126 10.01 12.43 -7.73
N SER A 127 10.57 13.64 -7.65
CA SER A 127 10.60 14.59 -8.77
C SER A 127 11.39 14.07 -9.97
N ALA A 128 12.39 13.21 -9.76
CA ALA A 128 13.21 12.64 -10.83
C ALA A 128 12.36 11.83 -11.84
N TRP A 129 11.26 11.22 -11.39
CA TRP A 129 10.31 10.55 -12.30
C TRP A 129 9.69 11.51 -13.32
N GLY A 130 9.48 12.77 -12.94
CA GLY A 130 8.91 13.81 -13.81
C GLY A 130 9.84 14.22 -14.95
N GLU A 131 11.15 14.07 -14.77
CA GLU A 131 12.18 14.44 -15.74
C GLU A 131 12.38 13.36 -16.82
N LEU A 132 11.92 12.12 -16.56
CA LEU A 132 12.08 11.00 -17.47
C LEU A 132 11.05 11.00 -18.61
N HIS A 133 11.53 10.73 -19.83
CA HIS A 133 10.67 10.40 -20.96
C HIS A 133 9.79 9.16 -20.65
N ARG A 134 8.58 9.10 -21.22
CA ARG A 134 7.59 8.04 -20.95
C ARG A 134 8.14 6.62 -21.09
N ASN A 135 9.00 6.39 -22.09
CA ASN A 135 9.58 5.06 -22.32
C ASN A 135 10.61 4.70 -21.23
N SER A 136 11.39 5.69 -20.78
CA SER A 136 12.36 5.51 -19.70
C SER A 136 11.65 5.23 -18.38
N ARG A 137 10.55 5.97 -18.09
CA ARG A 137 9.70 5.67 -16.93
C ARG A 137 9.22 4.23 -16.95
N ARG A 138 8.68 3.76 -18.09
CA ARG A 138 8.23 2.37 -18.22
C ARG A 138 9.37 1.37 -18.00
N LYS A 139 10.55 1.60 -18.60
CA LYS A 139 11.74 0.77 -18.39
C LYS A 139 12.09 0.66 -16.91
N TYR A 140 12.20 1.79 -16.21
CA TYR A 140 12.60 1.77 -14.80
C TYR A 140 11.52 1.22 -13.88
N LYS A 141 10.23 1.43 -14.15
CA LYS A 141 9.15 0.74 -13.42
C LYS A 141 9.27 -0.78 -13.52
N GLN A 142 9.52 -1.30 -14.73
CA GLN A 142 9.74 -2.73 -14.95
C GLN A 142 11.00 -3.23 -14.23
N LEU A 143 12.11 -2.49 -14.34
CA LEU A 143 13.35 -2.83 -13.66
C LEU A 143 13.16 -2.92 -12.13
N LEU A 144 12.43 -1.97 -11.53
CA LEU A 144 12.13 -2.00 -10.09
C LEU A 144 11.38 -3.28 -9.69
N GLN A 145 10.42 -3.73 -10.50
CA GLN A 145 9.72 -4.99 -10.25
C GLN A 145 10.65 -6.20 -10.38
N GLU A 146 11.50 -6.23 -11.41
CA GLU A 146 12.43 -7.34 -11.68
C GLU A 146 13.50 -7.50 -10.59
N ILE A 147 14.04 -6.40 -10.07
CA ILE A 147 15.08 -6.41 -9.03
C ILE A 147 14.51 -6.50 -7.62
N SER A 148 13.19 -6.56 -7.46
CA SER A 148 12.55 -6.75 -6.16
C SER A 148 12.39 -8.24 -5.87
N PRO A 149 13.02 -8.79 -4.82
CA PRO A 149 12.89 -10.20 -4.51
C PRO A 149 11.44 -10.60 -4.19
N ILE A 150 10.69 -9.68 -3.58
CA ILE A 150 9.31 -9.88 -3.13
C ILE A 150 8.49 -8.63 -3.48
N ASP A 151 7.31 -8.83 -4.06
CA ASP A 151 6.23 -7.85 -4.13
C ASP A 151 5.16 -8.24 -3.11
N LEU A 152 5.02 -7.46 -2.04
CA LEU A 152 4.06 -7.75 -0.96
C LEU A 152 2.62 -7.73 -1.47
N THR A 153 2.36 -7.06 -2.58
CA THR A 153 1.03 -7.04 -3.19
C THR A 153 0.57 -8.43 -3.60
N ASN A 154 1.49 -9.31 -4.02
CA ASN A 154 1.14 -10.70 -4.35
C ASN A 154 0.68 -11.47 -3.10
N LEU A 155 1.33 -11.24 -1.95
CA LEU A 155 0.91 -11.82 -0.67
C LEU A 155 -0.45 -11.29 -0.24
N MET A 156 -0.68 -9.99 -0.40
CA MET A 156 -1.98 -9.36 -0.11
C MET A 156 -3.10 -9.94 -0.98
N LYS A 157 -2.86 -10.13 -2.28
CA LYS A 157 -3.83 -10.75 -3.21
C LYS A 157 -4.15 -12.18 -2.81
N LEU A 158 -3.14 -12.96 -2.42
CA LEU A 158 -3.33 -14.32 -1.95
C LEU A 158 -4.18 -14.36 -0.67
N ALA A 159 -3.79 -13.56 0.33
CA ALA A 159 -4.52 -13.46 1.60
C ALA A 159 -5.97 -12.99 1.40
N LEU A 160 -6.19 -12.02 0.52
CA LEU A 160 -7.54 -11.54 0.19
C LEU A 160 -8.38 -12.67 -0.41
N LYS A 161 -7.84 -13.41 -1.38
CA LYS A 161 -8.54 -14.51 -2.05
C LYS A 161 -8.86 -15.66 -1.10
N GLU A 162 -7.96 -15.98 -0.18
CA GLU A 162 -8.18 -17.01 0.85
C GLU A 162 -9.34 -16.62 1.79
N ASN A 163 -9.44 -15.34 2.15
CA ASN A 163 -10.44 -14.83 3.09
C ASN A 163 -11.69 -14.26 2.40
N GLU A 164 -11.74 -14.21 1.07
CA GLU A 164 -12.77 -13.52 0.29
C GLU A 164 -14.18 -13.96 0.66
N LYS A 165 -14.41 -15.27 0.79
CA LYS A 165 -15.72 -15.83 1.17
C LYS A 165 -16.15 -15.44 2.58
N GLN A 166 -15.21 -15.33 3.52
CA GLN A 166 -15.51 -14.94 4.89
C GLN A 166 -15.81 -13.43 4.97
N LEU A 167 -15.01 -12.61 4.29
CA LEU A 167 -15.21 -11.18 4.21
C LEU A 167 -16.54 -10.84 3.52
N GLN A 168 -16.87 -11.54 2.42
CA GLN A 168 -18.16 -11.36 1.75
C GLN A 168 -19.34 -11.70 2.68
N LYS A 169 -19.24 -12.78 3.47
CA LYS A 169 -20.27 -13.10 4.48
C LYS A 169 -20.42 -12.00 5.54
N GLN A 170 -19.31 -11.36 5.94
CA GLN A 170 -19.36 -10.25 6.89
C GLN A 170 -20.05 -9.02 6.29
N ILE A 171 -19.85 -8.75 5.00
CA ILE A 171 -20.55 -7.69 4.25
C ILE A 171 -22.04 -8.04 4.12
N ASP A 172 -22.36 -9.24 3.64
CA ASP A 172 -23.72 -9.72 3.40
C ASP A 172 -24.58 -9.70 4.68
N PHE A 173 -23.97 -9.96 5.84
CA PHE A 173 -24.63 -9.89 7.14
C PHE A 173 -25.34 -8.55 7.36
N TRP A 174 -24.69 -7.43 7.00
CA TRP A 174 -25.25 -6.09 7.22
C TRP A 174 -26.27 -5.68 6.14
N LEU A 175 -26.19 -6.28 4.95
CA LEU A 175 -27.12 -6.05 3.85
C LEU A 175 -28.34 -6.97 3.91
N SER A 176 -28.29 -8.03 4.71
CA SER A 176 -29.46 -8.88 4.92
C SER A 176 -30.55 -8.11 5.66
N ASP A 177 -31.75 -8.04 5.06
CA ASP A 177 -32.95 -7.47 5.66
C ASP A 177 -33.26 -8.21 6.98
N PHE A 178 -32.79 -7.67 8.10
CA PHE A 178 -33.34 -8.02 9.40
C PHE A 178 -34.73 -7.39 9.47
N ARG A 179 -35.75 -8.17 9.08
CA ARG A 179 -37.13 -7.85 9.45
C ARG A 179 -37.23 -7.94 10.97
N PHE A 180 -37.09 -6.79 11.63
CA PHE A 180 -37.42 -6.61 13.04
C PHE A 180 -38.92 -6.75 13.27
#